data_AF-A0A7C3J9V5-F1
#
_entry.id   AF-A0A7C3J9V5-F1
#
_cell.length_a   1.000
_cell.length_b   1.000
_cell.length_c   1.000
_cell.angle_alpha   90.00
_cell.angle_beta   90.00
_cell.angle_gamma   90.00
#
_symmetry.space_group_name_H-M   'P 1'
#
loop_
_entity.id
_entity.type
_entity.pdbx_description
1 polymer ?
#
loop_
_entity_poly.entity_id
_entity_poly.type
_entity_poly.pdbx_seq_one_letter_code
_entity_poly.pdbx_strand_id
1 'polypeptide(L)'
;MRADKDYYAILKVDSSVSEDEIRRSYRILVREYHPDVSKDPASAEIFKDIQEAYEVLGDPEQRRTYDRMRESSGLDKSSAISLRAKASHNFLLTNVEEQAFYVLLDITPASDLPTSRLPLNLCLVLDRSTSMQGMRLQQVKEGTRQIIDRLNDNDALSVVVFSDRAEVILPSQRNVDKAMAKSIASTIQPSGGTEMLQGLLAGLNELERNRMPTSVNHLILLTDGQTYGDEAGCLERAEWAGHHQISLTTMGIGSDWNENLLDQMAASSGGSSVYIDSPRKIVDVFKDTIRDLSNVVARELTLSMNLTTGVSFKEGFQITPHIQRIEVRAEKALLGPLGTGHGKTLLMEFRVRAESSLGEKRLMRLTIDGDVPGQANRRNWEWTDVFGHFVASHEGNVEIPSTIVTALGKLAIFKMQEKAMEDLEKGQVNAATQRLETMATRLLNLGETDLARAALLEAGRLARTGDLSAEGRKKIKYGTRSLSILPKEVNRD
;
A
#
# COMPACT_ATOMS: atom_id res chain seq x y z
N MET A 1 -7.82 5.93 30.00
CA MET A 1 -8.63 5.04 29.15
C MET A 1 -8.25 5.33 27.70
N ARG A 2 -7.85 4.31 26.93
CA ARG A 2 -7.81 4.43 25.47
C ARG A 2 -9.25 4.46 24.98
N ALA A 3 -9.58 5.37 24.08
CA ALA A 3 -10.90 5.45 23.48
C ALA A 3 -11.00 4.44 22.31
N ASP A 4 -10.84 3.15 22.60
CA ASP A 4 -10.86 2.08 21.58
C ASP A 4 -12.30 1.68 21.18
N LYS A 5 -13.32 2.30 21.79
CA LYS A 5 -14.74 2.02 21.58
C LYS A 5 -15.52 3.32 21.43
N ASP A 6 -16.33 3.42 20.37
CA ASP A 6 -17.36 4.45 20.26
C ASP A 6 -18.69 3.89 20.80
N TYR A 7 -19.02 4.23 22.06
CA TYR A 7 -20.25 3.75 22.71
C TYR A 7 -21.53 4.20 21.99
N TYR A 8 -21.52 5.34 21.29
CA TYR A 8 -22.67 5.78 20.48
C TYR A 8 -22.85 4.87 19.26
N ALA A 9 -21.75 4.52 18.60
CA ALA A 9 -21.77 3.57 17.48
C ALA A 9 -22.20 2.16 17.92
N ILE A 10 -21.76 1.70 19.09
CA ILE A 10 -22.17 0.41 19.67
C ILE A 10 -23.69 0.40 19.92
N LEU A 11 -24.24 1.48 20.46
CA LEU A 11 -25.69 1.63 20.64
C LEU A 11 -26.44 2.04 19.36
N LYS A 12 -25.75 2.13 18.20
CA LYS A 12 -26.33 2.52 16.90
C LYS A 12 -27.12 3.84 16.95
N VAL A 13 -26.65 4.82 17.72
CA VAL A 13 -27.28 6.15 17.90
C VAL A 13 -26.28 7.28 17.64
N ASP A 14 -26.77 8.48 17.32
CA ASP A 14 -25.94 9.68 17.16
C ASP A 14 -25.52 10.28 18.52
N SER A 15 -24.38 10.95 18.62
CA SER A 15 -23.92 11.56 19.87
C SER A 15 -24.85 12.66 20.42
N SER A 16 -25.66 13.27 19.55
CA SER A 16 -26.65 14.31 19.91
C SER A 16 -27.98 13.75 20.43
N VAL A 17 -28.19 12.44 20.46
CA VAL A 17 -29.50 11.87 20.84
C VAL A 17 -29.84 12.10 22.33
N SER A 18 -31.14 12.15 22.59
CA SER A 18 -31.69 12.24 23.95
C SER A 18 -31.45 10.96 24.76
N GLU A 19 -31.45 11.06 26.09
CA GLU A 19 -31.32 9.90 26.99
C GLU A 19 -32.41 8.84 26.74
N ASP A 20 -33.62 9.28 26.41
CA ASP A 20 -34.74 8.38 26.10
C ASP A 20 -34.49 7.55 24.83
N GLU A 21 -33.77 8.11 23.86
CA GLU A 21 -33.42 7.44 22.62
C GLU A 21 -32.27 6.44 22.81
N ILE A 22 -31.27 6.79 23.63
CA ILE A 22 -30.23 5.86 24.09
C ILE A 22 -30.88 4.66 24.81
N ARG A 23 -31.78 4.93 25.75
CA ARG A 23 -32.52 3.89 26.50
C ARG A 23 -33.38 3.04 25.59
N ARG A 24 -33.99 3.62 24.56
CA ARG A 24 -34.78 2.89 23.55
C ARG A 24 -33.90 1.96 22.73
N SER A 25 -32.80 2.46 22.18
CA SER A 25 -31.86 1.65 21.38
C SER A 25 -31.25 0.52 22.21
N TYR A 26 -30.80 0.82 23.43
CA TYR A 26 -30.33 -0.19 24.38
C TYR A 26 -31.34 -1.31 24.61
N ARG A 27 -32.63 -1.00 24.84
CA ARG A 27 -33.67 -2.03 25.03
C ARG A 27 -33.88 -2.90 23.78
N ILE A 28 -33.75 -2.33 22.59
CA ILE A 28 -33.86 -3.07 21.33
C ILE A 28 -32.67 -4.04 21.21
N LEU A 29 -31.45 -3.51 21.34
CA LEU A 29 -30.22 -4.28 21.22
C LEU A 29 -30.08 -5.34 22.31
N VAL A 30 -30.46 -5.04 23.56
CA VAL A 30 -30.49 -6.04 24.65
C VAL A 30 -31.43 -7.17 24.32
N ARG A 31 -32.63 -6.91 23.80
CA ARG A 31 -33.56 -7.98 23.41
C ARG A 31 -33.04 -8.82 22.26
N GLU A 32 -32.30 -8.21 21.34
CA GLU A 32 -31.70 -8.87 20.18
C GLU A 32 -30.51 -9.75 20.58
N TYR A 33 -29.65 -9.26 21.47
CA TYR A 33 -28.38 -9.91 21.84
C TYR A 33 -28.37 -10.54 23.25
N HIS A 34 -29.50 -10.61 23.97
CA HIS A 34 -29.56 -11.18 25.33
C HIS A 34 -29.09 -12.64 25.34
N PRO A 35 -28.29 -13.09 26.33
CA PRO A 35 -27.83 -14.48 26.42
C PRO A 35 -28.96 -15.53 26.47
N ASP A 36 -30.11 -15.16 27.04
CA ASP A 36 -31.29 -16.05 27.11
C ASP A 36 -32.08 -16.11 25.80
N VAL A 37 -31.95 -15.09 24.94
CA VAL A 37 -32.66 -15.00 23.65
C VAL A 37 -31.76 -15.50 22.52
N SER A 38 -30.47 -15.18 22.59
CA SER A 38 -29.42 -15.57 21.67
C SER A 38 -28.40 -16.45 22.39
N LYS A 39 -28.37 -17.74 22.08
CA LYS A 39 -27.44 -18.73 22.66
C LYS A 39 -26.04 -18.70 22.02
N ASP A 40 -25.72 -17.63 21.30
CA ASP A 40 -24.44 -17.47 20.60
C ASP A 40 -23.37 -16.87 21.53
N PRO A 41 -22.19 -17.50 21.73
CA PRO A 41 -21.06 -16.91 22.43
C PRO A 41 -20.61 -15.54 21.91
N ALA A 42 -20.83 -15.22 20.63
CA ALA A 42 -20.53 -13.90 20.06
C ALA A 42 -21.56 -12.84 20.49
N SER A 43 -22.81 -13.24 20.68
CA SER A 43 -23.82 -12.38 21.30
C SER A 43 -23.42 -12.02 22.72
N ALA A 44 -22.69 -12.87 23.44
CA ALA A 44 -22.19 -12.54 24.76
C ALA A 44 -21.12 -11.41 24.73
N GLU A 45 -20.22 -11.39 23.74
CA GLU A 45 -19.27 -10.29 23.57
C GLU A 45 -19.97 -8.99 23.13
N ILE A 46 -20.86 -9.05 22.14
CA ILE A 46 -21.62 -7.89 21.66
C ILE A 46 -22.52 -7.35 22.78
N PHE A 47 -23.18 -8.24 23.53
CA PHE A 47 -24.00 -7.89 24.68
C PHE A 47 -23.18 -7.21 25.77
N LYS A 48 -21.95 -7.69 26.02
CA LYS A 48 -21.02 -7.05 26.95
C LYS A 48 -20.64 -5.65 26.48
N ASP A 49 -20.34 -5.47 25.19
CA ASP A 49 -20.07 -4.15 24.61
C ASP A 49 -21.28 -3.22 24.71
N ILE A 50 -22.51 -3.73 24.49
CA ILE A 50 -23.77 -2.97 24.64
C ILE A 50 -24.02 -2.57 26.10
N GLN A 51 -23.79 -3.48 27.05
CA GLN A 51 -23.91 -3.19 28.48
C GLN A 51 -22.92 -2.12 28.90
N GLU A 52 -21.64 -2.28 28.55
CA GLU A 52 -20.59 -1.30 28.84
C GLU A 52 -20.96 0.08 28.23
N ALA A 53 -21.45 0.10 26.99
CA ALA A 53 -21.86 1.33 26.33
C ALA A 53 -23.04 2.02 27.05
N TYR A 54 -24.03 1.26 27.51
CA TYR A 54 -25.17 1.82 28.24
C TYR A 54 -24.84 2.22 29.68
N GLU A 55 -23.94 1.50 30.35
CA GLU A 55 -23.43 1.89 31.68
C GLU A 55 -22.80 3.28 31.63
N VAL A 56 -22.05 3.57 30.57
CA VAL A 56 -21.42 4.88 30.37
C VAL A 56 -22.40 5.93 29.84
N LEU A 57 -23.19 5.62 28.80
CA LEU A 57 -24.05 6.59 28.13
C LEU A 57 -25.39 6.83 28.83
N GLY A 58 -25.84 5.89 29.66
CA GLY A 58 -27.11 5.96 30.40
C GLY A 58 -27.03 6.77 31.68
N ASP A 59 -25.84 7.02 32.22
CA ASP A 59 -25.60 7.92 33.35
C ASP A 59 -25.16 9.31 32.86
N PRO A 60 -25.85 10.41 33.20
CA PRO A 60 -25.52 11.74 32.69
C PRO A 60 -24.11 12.23 33.02
N GLU A 61 -23.54 11.86 34.18
CA GLU A 61 -22.21 12.29 34.59
C GLU A 61 -21.11 11.45 33.92
N GLN A 62 -21.34 10.13 33.79
CA GLN A 62 -20.45 9.27 32.99
C GLN A 62 -20.49 9.62 31.51
N ARG A 63 -21.67 9.89 30.96
CA ARG A 63 -21.84 10.37 29.57
C ARG A 63 -21.08 11.66 29.35
N ARG A 64 -21.19 12.65 30.23
CA ARG A 64 -20.41 13.90 30.15
C ARG A 64 -18.91 13.68 30.23
N THR A 65 -18.46 12.76 31.10
CA THR A 65 -17.03 12.43 31.24
C THR A 65 -16.52 11.72 29.99
N TYR A 66 -17.32 10.80 29.45
CA TYR A 66 -17.06 10.13 28.20
C TYR A 66 -17.06 11.11 27.03
N ASP A 67 -18.04 12.01 26.91
CA ASP A 67 -18.11 13.02 25.86
C ASP A 67 -16.91 13.96 25.92
N ARG A 68 -16.48 14.40 27.10
CA ARG A 68 -15.26 15.20 27.28
C ARG A 68 -14.00 14.41 26.89
N MET A 69 -13.95 13.12 27.23
CA MET A 69 -12.89 12.22 26.80
C MET A 69 -12.93 12.02 25.28
N ARG A 70 -14.11 11.83 24.68
CA ARG A 70 -14.39 11.62 23.26
C ARG A 70 -13.97 12.84 22.43
N GLU A 71 -14.30 14.03 22.92
CA GLU A 71 -13.88 15.31 22.38
C GLU A 71 -12.35 15.49 22.46
N SER A 72 -11.75 15.18 23.62
CA SER A 72 -10.29 15.26 23.80
C SER A 72 -9.48 14.20 23.02
N SER A 73 -10.07 13.03 22.77
CA SER A 73 -9.50 11.94 21.96
C SER A 73 -9.81 12.10 20.47
N GLY A 74 -10.66 13.07 20.12
CA GLY A 74 -11.04 13.37 18.75
C GLY A 74 -12.03 12.39 18.13
N LEU A 75 -12.70 11.51 18.88
CA LEU A 75 -13.68 10.57 18.34
C LEU A 75 -14.84 11.24 17.60
N ASP A 76 -15.20 12.48 17.97
CA ASP A 76 -16.22 13.29 17.29
C ASP A 76 -15.77 13.86 15.95
N LYS A 77 -14.45 13.87 15.70
CA LYS A 77 -13.88 14.43 14.48
C LYS A 77 -14.13 13.48 13.31
N SER A 78 -14.45 14.04 12.14
CA SER A 78 -14.42 13.24 10.92
C SER A 78 -13.01 12.70 10.71
N SER A 79 -12.91 11.45 10.27
CA SER A 79 -11.60 10.88 9.93
C SER A 79 -11.08 11.47 8.63
N ALA A 80 -9.77 11.60 8.54
CA ALA A 80 -9.09 11.90 7.29
C ALA A 80 -8.99 10.65 6.39
N ILE A 81 -9.25 9.46 6.93
CA ILE A 81 -9.13 8.18 6.24
C ILE A 81 -10.52 7.54 6.20
N SER A 82 -10.90 7.04 5.03
CA SER A 82 -12.10 6.26 4.82
C SER A 82 -11.74 4.80 4.62
N LEU A 83 -12.52 3.92 5.24
CA LEU A 83 -12.29 2.48 5.26
C LEU A 83 -13.55 1.75 4.80
N ARG A 84 -13.39 0.82 3.85
CA ARG A 84 -14.50 -0.04 3.39
C ARG A 84 -14.03 -1.48 3.24
N ALA A 85 -14.57 -2.37 4.06
CA ALA A 85 -14.36 -3.81 3.92
C ALA A 85 -15.49 -4.46 3.12
N LYS A 86 -15.13 -5.40 2.25
CA LYS A 86 -16.05 -6.32 1.57
C LYS A 86 -15.59 -7.75 1.82
N ALA A 87 -16.46 -8.58 2.37
CA ALA A 87 -16.20 -10.00 2.55
C ALA A 87 -16.47 -10.79 1.26
N SER A 88 -15.82 -11.94 1.08
CA SER A 88 -16.08 -12.87 -0.04
C SER A 88 -17.49 -13.40 -0.01
N HIS A 89 -18.03 -13.58 1.19
CA HIS A 89 -19.37 -14.05 1.46
C HIS A 89 -19.72 -13.71 2.90
N ASN A 90 -21.01 -13.75 3.22
CA ASN A 90 -21.49 -13.42 4.57
C ASN A 90 -22.00 -14.66 5.32
N PHE A 91 -22.11 -15.83 4.68
CA PHE A 91 -22.62 -17.06 5.28
C PHE A 91 -21.50 -18.07 5.49
N LEU A 92 -21.30 -18.50 6.73
CA LEU A 92 -20.28 -19.45 7.14
C LEU A 92 -20.94 -20.76 7.59
N LEU A 93 -20.38 -21.89 7.18
CA LEU A 93 -20.94 -23.19 7.55
C LEU A 93 -20.40 -23.66 8.91
N THR A 94 -21.28 -24.14 9.80
CA THR A 94 -20.88 -24.70 11.10
C THR A 94 -20.38 -26.13 11.02
N ASN A 95 -20.64 -26.84 9.92
CA ASN A 95 -20.23 -28.23 9.70
C ASN A 95 -18.89 -28.37 8.95
N VAL A 96 -18.22 -27.25 8.65
CA VAL A 96 -16.92 -27.24 7.97
C VAL A 96 -15.84 -26.85 8.97
N GLU A 97 -14.93 -27.78 9.31
CA GLU A 97 -13.89 -27.58 10.33
C GLU A 97 -13.14 -26.25 10.16
N GLU A 98 -12.76 -25.93 8.92
CA GLU A 98 -12.09 -24.69 8.57
C GLU A 98 -12.47 -24.26 7.14
N GLN A 99 -12.84 -22.99 6.96
CA GLN A 99 -13.22 -22.43 5.66
C GLN A 99 -12.44 -21.16 5.34
N ALA A 100 -12.17 -20.95 4.04
CA ALA A 100 -11.48 -19.77 3.56
C ALA A 100 -12.45 -18.57 3.49
N PHE A 101 -11.97 -17.42 3.97
CA PHE A 101 -12.73 -16.18 4.02
C PHE A 101 -11.84 -15.05 3.53
N TYR A 102 -12.25 -14.36 2.45
CA TYR A 102 -11.47 -13.25 1.91
C TYR A 102 -12.08 -11.92 2.30
N VAL A 103 -11.25 -10.95 2.63
CA VAL A 103 -11.66 -9.57 2.86
C VAL A 103 -10.91 -8.66 1.91
N LEU A 104 -11.66 -7.87 1.12
CA LEU A 104 -11.14 -6.77 0.33
C LEU A 104 -11.33 -5.48 1.13
N LEU A 105 -10.23 -4.83 1.50
CA LEU A 105 -10.20 -3.59 2.26
C LEU A 105 -9.79 -2.44 1.34
N ASP A 106 -10.70 -1.52 1.09
CA ASP A 106 -10.43 -0.26 0.40
C ASP A 106 -10.13 0.85 1.42
N ILE A 107 -8.99 1.52 1.25
CA ILE A 107 -8.50 2.61 2.06
C ILE A 107 -8.37 3.83 1.16
N THR A 108 -9.13 4.88 1.41
CA THR A 108 -9.08 6.12 0.63
C THR A 108 -9.00 7.32 1.57
N PRO A 109 -8.49 8.47 1.11
CA PRO A 109 -8.74 9.71 1.82
C PRO A 109 -10.24 9.98 1.97
N ALA A 110 -10.63 10.67 3.03
CA ALA A 110 -12.00 11.16 3.16
C ALA A 110 -12.30 12.18 2.05
N SER A 111 -13.51 12.10 1.48
CA SER A 111 -13.91 12.86 0.28
C SER A 111 -14.03 14.37 0.49
N ASP A 112 -14.20 14.78 1.75
CA ASP A 112 -14.38 16.17 2.17
C ASP A 112 -13.07 16.80 2.70
N LEU A 113 -11.94 16.10 2.58
CA LEU A 113 -10.64 16.64 2.97
C LEU A 113 -10.29 17.88 2.12
N PRO A 114 -9.91 19.00 2.76
CA PRO A 114 -9.38 20.13 2.02
C PRO A 114 -8.08 19.70 1.33
N THR A 115 -8.00 19.92 0.02
CA THR A 115 -6.81 19.66 -0.79
C THR A 115 -5.72 20.66 -0.45
N SER A 116 -4.94 20.38 0.61
CA SER A 116 -3.71 21.10 0.89
C SER A 116 -2.53 20.23 0.56
N ARG A 117 -1.75 20.65 -0.45
CA ARG A 117 -0.50 20.00 -0.82
C ARG A 117 0.51 20.22 0.31
N LEU A 118 1.00 19.13 0.90
CA LEU A 118 2.10 19.19 1.86
C LEU A 118 3.39 19.63 1.13
N PRO A 119 4.24 20.47 1.75
CA PRO A 119 5.53 20.82 1.19
C PRO A 119 6.38 19.56 0.95
N LEU A 120 6.98 19.46 -0.23
CA LEU A 120 7.90 18.38 -0.55
C LEU A 120 9.32 18.75 -0.09
N ASN A 121 10.03 17.79 0.49
CA ASN A 121 11.47 17.83 0.66
C ASN A 121 12.04 16.66 -0.15
N LEU A 122 12.51 16.97 -1.36
CA LEU A 122 12.86 16.00 -2.38
C LEU A 122 14.37 15.96 -2.62
N CYS A 123 14.95 14.77 -2.64
CA CYS A 123 16.30 14.54 -3.13
C CYS A 123 16.27 13.64 -4.35
N LEU A 124 16.87 14.08 -5.45
CA LEU A 124 17.12 13.25 -6.63
C LEU A 124 18.54 12.69 -6.55
N VAL A 125 18.66 11.36 -6.48
CA VAL A 125 19.94 10.64 -6.53
C VAL A 125 20.04 9.95 -7.88
N LEU A 126 20.85 10.53 -8.77
CA LEU A 126 20.87 10.20 -10.19
C LEU A 126 22.18 9.51 -10.56
N ASP A 127 22.07 8.29 -11.06
CA ASP A 127 23.21 7.57 -11.63
C ASP A 127 23.71 8.28 -12.89
N ARG A 128 25.01 8.53 -12.93
CA ARG A 128 25.73 9.09 -14.09
C ARG A 128 26.85 8.17 -14.55
N SER A 129 26.80 6.88 -14.24
CA SER A 129 27.74 5.88 -14.74
C SER A 129 27.83 5.90 -16.26
N THR A 130 28.90 5.30 -16.81
CA THR A 130 29.13 5.32 -18.26
C THR A 130 28.01 4.64 -19.06
N SER A 131 27.30 3.66 -18.48
CA SER A 131 26.12 2.99 -19.08
C SER A 131 24.95 3.95 -19.33
N MET A 132 24.85 5.05 -18.57
CA MET A 132 23.81 6.06 -18.72
C MET A 132 23.99 6.95 -19.96
N GLN A 133 25.09 6.82 -20.72
CA GLN A 133 25.37 7.66 -21.87
C GLN A 133 24.24 7.65 -22.92
N GLY A 134 24.10 8.77 -23.64
CA GLY A 134 23.14 8.92 -24.74
C GLY A 134 21.72 9.13 -24.24
N MET A 135 20.75 8.40 -24.78
CA MET A 135 19.33 8.64 -24.54
C MET A 135 18.92 8.50 -23.06
N ARG A 136 19.54 7.59 -22.29
CA ARG A 136 19.22 7.38 -20.86
C ARG A 136 19.44 8.67 -20.07
N LEU A 137 20.66 9.19 -20.06
CA LEU A 137 21.00 10.42 -19.33
C LEU A 137 20.26 11.64 -19.88
N GLN A 138 20.02 11.74 -21.20
CA GLN A 138 19.24 12.85 -21.75
C GLN A 138 17.80 12.86 -21.23
N GLN A 139 17.18 11.69 -21.11
CA GLN A 139 15.83 11.56 -20.55
C GLN A 139 15.81 11.80 -19.03
N VAL A 140 16.84 11.41 -18.29
CA VAL A 140 16.99 11.75 -16.87
C VAL A 140 17.12 13.27 -16.66
N LYS A 141 17.92 13.95 -17.49
CA LYS A 141 18.03 15.41 -17.45
C LYS A 141 16.70 16.10 -17.72
N GLU A 142 15.98 15.64 -18.75
CA GLU A 142 14.68 16.19 -19.10
C GLU A 142 13.64 15.92 -18.00
N GLY A 143 13.57 14.70 -17.47
CA GLY A 143 12.73 14.37 -16.33
C GLY A 143 13.04 15.26 -15.12
N THR A 144 14.32 15.45 -14.81
CA THR A 144 14.76 16.34 -13.71
C THR A 144 14.29 17.78 -13.92
N ARG A 145 14.38 18.31 -15.15
CA ARG A 145 13.87 19.65 -15.49
C ARG A 145 12.36 19.75 -15.27
N GLN A 146 11.60 18.72 -15.62
CA GLN A 146 10.15 18.70 -15.39
C GLN A 146 9.78 18.60 -13.91
N ILE A 147 10.58 17.90 -13.10
CA ILE A 147 10.43 17.92 -11.64
C ILE A 147 10.60 19.35 -11.14
N ILE A 148 11.70 20.02 -11.52
CA ILE A 148 11.99 21.41 -11.10
C ILE A 148 10.85 22.36 -11.47
N ASP A 149 10.27 22.22 -12.67
CA ASP A 149 9.18 23.10 -13.11
C ASP A 149 7.91 22.95 -12.25
N ARG A 150 7.66 21.76 -11.69
CA ARG A 150 6.47 21.45 -10.85
C ARG A 150 6.61 21.82 -9.38
N LEU A 151 7.81 22.17 -8.92
CA LEU A 151 8.02 22.57 -7.53
C LEU A 151 7.36 23.92 -7.22
N ASN A 152 6.82 24.04 -6.03
CA ASN A 152 6.33 25.29 -5.45
C ASN A 152 7.41 25.91 -4.55
N ASP A 153 7.24 27.17 -4.17
CA ASP A 153 8.24 27.93 -3.40
C ASP A 153 8.51 27.33 -2.01
N ASN A 154 7.55 26.58 -1.45
CA ASN A 154 7.68 25.89 -0.17
C ASN A 154 8.37 24.53 -0.28
N ASP A 155 8.56 24.01 -1.49
CA ASP A 155 9.24 22.73 -1.69
C ASP A 155 10.77 22.92 -1.61
N ALA A 156 11.44 21.95 -1.00
CA ALA A 156 12.90 21.83 -1.04
C ALA A 156 13.32 20.81 -2.09
N LEU A 157 14.40 21.13 -2.82
CA LEU A 157 15.04 20.23 -3.77
C LEU A 157 16.54 20.15 -3.49
N SER A 158 17.06 18.94 -3.57
CA SER A 158 18.48 18.67 -3.75
C SER A 158 18.68 17.70 -4.92
N VAL A 159 19.85 17.79 -5.56
CA VAL A 159 20.24 16.88 -6.64
C VAL A 159 21.64 16.39 -6.37
N VAL A 160 21.74 15.08 -6.24
CA VAL A 160 22.97 14.31 -6.08
C VAL A 160 23.17 13.48 -7.33
N VAL A 161 24.37 13.53 -7.89
CA VAL A 161 24.78 12.61 -8.95
C VAL A 161 25.83 11.66 -8.41
N PHE A 162 25.77 10.39 -8.82
CA PHE A 162 26.73 9.40 -8.35
C PHE A 162 27.29 8.54 -9.48
N SER A 163 28.51 8.06 -9.25
CA SER A 163 29.25 7.10 -10.06
C SER A 163 30.13 6.30 -9.10
N ASP A 164 31.46 6.34 -9.19
CA ASP A 164 32.38 5.84 -8.16
C ASP A 164 32.41 6.74 -6.89
N ARG A 165 31.83 7.94 -7.00
CA ARG A 165 31.66 8.91 -5.92
C ARG A 165 30.33 9.63 -6.08
N ALA A 166 29.80 10.13 -4.97
CA ALA A 166 28.64 11.02 -4.95
C ALA A 166 29.06 12.49 -4.96
N GLU A 167 28.29 13.32 -5.66
CA GLU A 167 28.50 14.76 -5.78
C GLU A 167 27.14 15.47 -5.66
N VAL A 168 27.03 16.39 -4.71
CA VAL A 168 25.86 17.25 -4.55
C VAL A 168 25.99 18.42 -5.53
N ILE A 169 25.30 18.34 -6.68
CA ILE A 169 25.34 19.38 -7.72
C ILE A 169 24.33 20.49 -7.45
N LEU A 170 23.27 20.19 -6.70
CA LEU A 170 22.32 21.17 -6.19
C LEU A 170 22.12 20.90 -4.69
N PRO A 171 22.71 21.72 -3.80
CA PRO A 171 22.48 21.62 -2.37
C PRO A 171 21.01 21.84 -2.02
N SER A 172 20.56 21.21 -0.94
CA SER A 172 19.19 21.29 -0.44
C SER A 172 18.78 22.73 -0.17
N GLN A 173 17.80 23.22 -0.92
CA GLN A 173 17.28 24.58 -0.77
C GLN A 173 15.79 24.65 -1.08
N ARG A 174 15.09 25.55 -0.40
CA ARG A 174 13.72 25.97 -0.71
C ARG A 174 13.72 27.16 -1.64
N ASN A 175 12.56 27.51 -2.19
CA ASN A 175 12.40 28.62 -3.12
C ASN A 175 13.46 28.54 -4.24
N VAL A 176 13.55 27.35 -4.84
CA VAL A 176 14.60 26.98 -5.79
C VAL A 176 14.56 27.93 -6.98
N ASP A 177 15.69 28.56 -7.32
CA ASP A 177 15.85 29.21 -8.61
C ASP A 177 15.76 28.16 -9.72
N LYS A 178 14.58 28.05 -10.32
CA LYS A 178 14.27 27.06 -11.35
C LYS A 178 15.18 27.19 -12.56
N ALA A 179 15.61 28.41 -12.92
CA ALA A 179 16.49 28.60 -14.07
C ALA A 179 17.90 28.09 -13.77
N MET A 180 18.44 28.43 -12.60
CA MET A 180 19.74 27.94 -12.13
C MET A 180 19.74 26.41 -11.98
N ALA A 181 18.74 25.84 -11.31
CA ALA A 181 18.64 24.40 -11.07
C ALA A 181 18.57 23.61 -12.39
N LYS A 182 17.80 24.09 -13.38
CA LYS A 182 17.74 23.47 -14.72
C LYS A 182 19.04 23.57 -15.49
N SER A 183 19.77 24.69 -15.34
CA SER A 183 21.12 24.85 -15.91
C SER A 183 22.06 23.80 -15.34
N ILE A 184 22.12 23.68 -14.00
CA ILE A 184 22.94 22.68 -13.29
C ILE A 184 22.61 21.26 -13.75
N ALA A 185 21.33 20.88 -13.77
CA ALA A 185 20.91 19.55 -14.22
C ALA A 185 21.34 19.25 -15.68
N SER A 186 21.41 20.28 -16.54
CA SER A 186 21.84 20.12 -17.92
C SER A 186 23.33 19.81 -18.04
N THR A 187 24.14 20.15 -17.04
CA THR A 187 25.60 19.91 -17.02
C THR A 187 26.02 18.48 -16.68
N ILE A 188 25.11 17.61 -16.23
CA ILE A 188 25.45 16.24 -15.82
C ILE A 188 26.12 15.49 -16.98
N GLN A 189 27.26 14.85 -16.75
CA GLN A 189 27.97 14.08 -17.76
C GLN A 189 28.20 12.65 -17.27
N PRO A 190 28.19 11.65 -18.18
CA PRO A 190 28.47 10.28 -17.81
C PRO A 190 29.93 10.13 -17.37
N SER A 191 30.18 9.36 -16.31
CA SER A 191 31.51 9.10 -15.77
C SER A 191 31.51 7.88 -14.84
N GLY A 192 32.63 7.16 -14.79
CA GLY A 192 32.88 6.16 -13.75
C GLY A 192 31.96 4.93 -13.79
N GLY A 193 32.02 4.16 -12.72
CA GLY A 193 31.17 3.02 -12.38
C GLY A 193 29.97 3.41 -11.51
N THR A 194 29.51 2.49 -10.67
CA THR A 194 28.25 2.59 -9.93
C THR A 194 28.45 2.18 -8.46
N GLU A 195 28.56 3.16 -7.57
CA GLU A 195 28.62 3.00 -6.10
C GLU A 195 27.35 3.62 -5.48
N MET A 196 26.32 2.79 -5.33
CA MET A 196 24.98 3.25 -4.97
C MET A 196 24.89 3.78 -3.54
N LEU A 197 25.61 3.17 -2.61
CA LEU A 197 25.60 3.56 -1.19
C LEU A 197 26.07 5.00 -1.00
N GLN A 198 27.08 5.44 -1.76
CA GLN A 198 27.59 6.82 -1.68
C GLN A 198 26.51 7.82 -2.10
N GLY A 199 25.80 7.54 -3.20
CA GLY A 199 24.69 8.36 -3.67
C GLY A 199 23.56 8.43 -2.66
N LEU A 200 23.18 7.28 -2.10
CA LEU A 200 22.14 7.17 -1.07
C LEU A 200 22.49 7.96 0.19
N LEU A 201 23.71 7.81 0.72
CA LEU A 201 24.18 8.52 1.91
C LEU A 201 24.17 10.04 1.70
N ALA A 202 24.70 10.51 0.56
CA ALA A 202 24.70 11.94 0.24
C ALA A 202 23.27 12.49 0.11
N GLY A 203 22.37 11.74 -0.53
CA GLY A 203 20.98 12.18 -0.70
C GLY A 203 20.20 12.23 0.62
N LEU A 204 20.37 11.24 1.49
CA LEU A 204 19.74 11.24 2.82
C LEU A 204 20.22 12.41 3.67
N ASN A 205 21.51 12.74 3.62
CA ASN A 205 22.07 13.88 4.34
C ASN A 205 21.47 15.21 3.84
N GLU A 206 21.27 15.38 2.54
CA GLU A 206 20.62 16.57 1.98
C GLU A 206 19.13 16.70 2.36
N LEU A 207 18.43 15.58 2.52
CA LEU A 207 17.05 15.58 3.03
C LEU A 207 16.98 16.05 4.49
N GLU A 208 17.91 15.64 5.33
CA GLU A 208 17.92 16.06 6.75
C GLU A 208 18.08 17.57 6.91
N ARG A 209 18.85 18.23 6.01
CA ARG A 209 19.10 19.69 6.06
C ARG A 209 17.83 20.55 5.99
N ASN A 210 16.80 20.09 5.29
CA ASN A 210 15.54 20.83 5.09
C ASN A 210 14.30 20.11 5.64
N ARG A 211 14.51 19.08 6.47
CA ARG A 211 13.43 18.28 7.04
C ARG A 211 12.50 19.15 7.89
N MET A 212 11.20 19.03 7.63
CA MET A 212 10.16 19.59 8.48
C MET A 212 9.23 18.49 8.99
N PRO A 213 8.62 18.66 10.18
CA PRO A 213 7.61 17.72 10.67
C PRO A 213 6.40 17.62 9.73
N THR A 214 6.10 18.68 8.99
CA THR A 214 4.94 18.78 8.08
C THR A 214 5.29 18.55 6.60
N SER A 215 6.55 18.24 6.27
CA SER A 215 6.95 17.97 4.89
C SER A 215 6.91 16.49 4.56
N VAL A 216 6.62 16.18 3.31
CA VAL A 216 6.85 14.84 2.74
C VAL A 216 8.34 14.75 2.38
N ASN A 217 9.09 13.91 3.09
CA ASN A 217 10.52 13.70 2.84
C ASN A 217 10.69 12.47 1.94
N HIS A 218 11.30 12.66 0.78
CA HIS A 218 11.36 11.61 -0.21
C HIS A 218 12.65 11.65 -1.04
N LEU A 219 13.20 10.47 -1.32
CA LEU A 219 14.37 10.30 -2.16
C LEU A 219 14.00 9.49 -3.40
N ILE A 220 14.32 10.01 -4.59
CA ILE A 220 14.22 9.26 -5.84
C ILE A 220 15.62 8.81 -6.23
N LEU A 221 15.85 7.50 -6.24
CA LEU A 221 17.10 6.89 -6.69
C LEU A 221 16.88 6.31 -8.08
N LEU A 222 17.63 6.78 -9.08
CA LEU A 222 17.56 6.24 -10.45
C LEU A 222 18.91 5.66 -10.86
N THR A 223 18.91 4.43 -11.38
CA THR A 223 20.10 3.72 -11.86
C THR A 223 19.78 2.81 -13.05
N ASP A 224 20.79 2.53 -13.88
CA ASP A 224 20.74 1.49 -14.91
C ASP A 224 21.70 0.32 -14.64
N GLY A 225 22.42 0.34 -13.51
CA GLY A 225 23.50 -0.57 -13.18
C GLY A 225 23.33 -1.28 -11.83
N GLN A 226 24.24 -2.22 -11.56
CA GLN A 226 24.36 -2.88 -10.26
C GLN A 226 25.50 -2.23 -9.47
N THR A 227 25.35 -2.28 -8.15
CA THR A 227 26.40 -1.96 -7.20
C THR A 227 26.97 -3.27 -6.64
N TYR A 228 28.23 -3.31 -6.23
CA TYR A 228 28.90 -4.53 -5.77
C TYR A 228 29.65 -4.27 -4.46
N GLY A 229 29.34 -5.02 -3.42
CA GLY A 229 30.05 -4.98 -2.13
C GLY A 229 29.53 -3.93 -1.15
N ASP A 230 28.53 -3.13 -1.53
CA ASP A 230 27.88 -2.11 -0.69
C ASP A 230 26.36 -2.35 -0.50
N GLU A 231 25.85 -3.52 -0.93
CA GLU A 231 24.42 -3.85 -0.91
C GLU A 231 23.85 -3.86 0.52
N ALA A 232 24.58 -4.45 1.46
CA ALA A 232 24.19 -4.50 2.86
C ALA A 232 24.05 -3.09 3.47
N GLY A 233 24.98 -2.19 3.12
CA GLY A 233 24.93 -0.80 3.56
C GLY A 233 23.74 -0.05 2.94
N CYS A 234 23.40 -0.32 1.68
CA CYS A 234 22.21 0.25 1.04
C CYS A 234 20.92 -0.14 1.77
N LEU A 235 20.81 -1.41 2.16
CA LEU A 235 19.65 -1.93 2.90
C LEU A 235 19.54 -1.31 4.30
N GLU A 236 20.64 -1.26 5.06
CA GLU A 236 20.68 -0.64 6.39
C GLU A 236 20.23 0.84 6.33
N ARG A 237 20.69 1.57 5.32
CA ARG A 237 20.34 2.99 5.15
C ARG A 237 18.90 3.19 4.69
N ALA A 238 18.35 2.27 3.90
CA ALA A 238 16.95 2.30 3.52
C ALA A 238 16.01 2.03 4.72
N GLU A 239 16.37 1.07 5.58
CA GLU A 239 15.64 0.81 6.83
C GLU A 239 15.71 2.02 7.77
N TRP A 240 16.90 2.61 7.93
CA TRP A 240 17.06 3.85 8.68
C TRP A 240 16.16 4.98 8.13
N ALA A 241 16.12 5.15 6.81
CA ALA A 241 15.28 6.14 6.15
C ALA A 241 13.79 5.93 6.48
N GLY A 242 13.32 4.69 6.42
CA GLY A 242 11.96 4.31 6.81
C GLY A 242 11.62 4.71 8.25
N HIS A 243 12.49 4.38 9.21
CA HIS A 243 12.33 4.78 10.62
C HIS A 243 12.33 6.30 10.84
N HIS A 244 12.91 7.05 9.91
CA HIS A 244 12.97 8.52 9.94
C HIS A 244 11.92 9.17 9.03
N GLN A 245 10.87 8.43 8.63
CA GLN A 245 9.78 8.90 7.78
C GLN A 245 10.27 9.46 6.42
N ILE A 246 11.35 8.87 5.88
CA ILE A 246 11.89 9.16 4.55
C ILE A 246 11.60 7.96 3.65
N SER A 247 10.76 8.17 2.64
CA SER A 247 10.42 7.12 1.68
C SER A 247 11.37 7.15 0.47
N LEU A 248 11.69 5.97 -0.07
CA LEU A 248 12.54 5.84 -1.26
C LEU A 248 11.73 5.34 -2.46
N THR A 249 11.79 6.07 -3.57
CA THR A 249 11.39 5.50 -4.86
C THR A 249 12.64 5.13 -5.66
N THR A 250 12.83 3.82 -5.89
CA THR A 250 13.96 3.30 -6.66
C THR A 250 13.53 3.02 -8.10
N MET A 251 14.26 3.54 -9.08
CA MET A 251 13.93 3.43 -10.50
C MET A 251 15.08 2.74 -11.24
N GLY A 252 14.78 1.57 -11.80
CA GLY A 252 15.73 0.78 -12.58
C GLY A 252 15.46 0.89 -14.08
N ILE A 253 16.45 1.34 -14.86
CA ILE A 253 16.36 1.44 -16.32
C ILE A 253 16.93 0.17 -16.97
N GLY A 254 16.15 -0.45 -17.85
CA GLY A 254 16.61 -1.61 -18.61
C GLY A 254 16.89 -2.84 -17.76
N SER A 255 17.83 -3.69 -18.16
CA SER A 255 18.04 -5.02 -17.56
C SER A 255 19.19 -5.13 -16.59
N ASP A 256 20.06 -4.13 -16.47
CA ASP A 256 21.42 -4.35 -15.94
C ASP A 256 21.61 -3.92 -14.48
N TRP A 257 20.51 -3.82 -13.73
CA TRP A 257 20.46 -3.44 -12.31
C TRP A 257 19.95 -4.57 -11.39
N ASN A 258 20.33 -4.52 -10.10
CA ASN A 258 19.97 -5.54 -9.10
C ASN A 258 18.54 -5.32 -8.58
N GLU A 259 17.62 -6.17 -9.04
CA GLU A 259 16.20 -6.09 -8.68
C GLU A 259 15.92 -6.32 -7.21
N ASN A 260 16.63 -7.29 -6.62
CA ASN A 260 16.38 -7.70 -5.25
C ASN A 260 16.79 -6.59 -4.28
N LEU A 261 17.89 -5.92 -4.58
CA LEU A 261 18.37 -4.78 -3.82
C LEU A 261 17.38 -3.61 -3.88
N LEU A 262 17.00 -3.15 -5.07
CA LEU A 262 16.10 -2.00 -5.21
C LEU A 262 14.71 -2.28 -4.63
N ASP A 263 14.14 -3.48 -4.87
CA ASP A 263 12.86 -3.90 -4.28
C ASP A 263 12.91 -3.83 -2.74
N GLN A 264 13.98 -4.35 -2.12
CA GLN A 264 14.13 -4.37 -0.66
C GLN A 264 14.38 -2.98 -0.07
N MET A 265 15.16 -2.12 -0.74
CA MET A 265 15.37 -0.73 -0.31
C MET A 265 14.06 0.06 -0.32
N ALA A 266 13.29 -0.05 -1.41
CA ALA A 266 11.98 0.59 -1.52
C ALA A 266 11.03 0.07 -0.43
N ALA A 267 10.93 -1.25 -0.25
CA ALA A 267 10.06 -1.85 0.76
C ALA A 267 10.43 -1.43 2.20
N SER A 268 11.72 -1.44 2.54
CA SER A 268 12.21 -1.11 3.90
C SER A 268 11.98 0.35 4.28
N SER A 269 11.91 1.25 3.30
CA SER A 269 11.62 2.67 3.50
C SER A 269 10.13 3.03 3.42
N GLY A 270 9.25 2.06 3.14
CA GLY A 270 7.83 2.31 2.88
C GLY A 270 7.55 3.01 1.54
N GLY A 271 8.51 2.97 0.61
CA GLY A 271 8.40 3.54 -0.74
C GLY A 271 8.08 2.49 -1.81
N SER A 272 8.56 2.70 -3.04
CA SER A 272 8.20 1.86 -4.20
C SER A 272 9.34 1.69 -5.22
N SER A 273 9.40 0.53 -5.85
CA SER A 273 10.34 0.24 -6.94
C SER A 273 9.64 0.35 -8.30
N VAL A 274 10.25 1.04 -9.26
CA VAL A 274 9.71 1.20 -10.62
C VAL A 274 10.68 0.67 -11.66
N TYR A 275 10.19 -0.17 -12.55
CA TYR A 275 10.93 -0.63 -13.72
C TYR A 275 10.63 0.24 -14.94
N ILE A 276 11.68 0.74 -15.57
CA ILE A 276 11.62 1.54 -16.78
C ILE A 276 12.18 0.72 -17.95
N ASP A 277 11.27 0.15 -18.74
CA ASP A 277 11.62 -0.69 -19.90
C ASP A 277 12.20 0.09 -21.08
N SER A 278 11.99 1.41 -21.13
CA SER A 278 12.50 2.28 -22.18
C SER A 278 12.86 3.66 -21.63
N PRO A 279 13.99 4.26 -22.03
CA PRO A 279 14.37 5.61 -21.60
C PRO A 279 13.29 6.67 -21.85
N ARG A 280 12.44 6.48 -22.87
CA ARG A 280 11.34 7.41 -23.20
C ARG A 280 10.27 7.52 -22.12
N LYS A 281 10.14 6.52 -21.24
CA LYS A 281 9.18 6.51 -20.13
C LYS A 281 9.68 7.20 -18.86
N ILE A 282 10.98 7.55 -18.79
CA ILE A 282 11.57 8.16 -17.58
C ILE A 282 10.80 9.42 -17.19
N VAL A 283 10.52 10.27 -18.18
CA VAL A 283 9.80 11.53 -17.99
C VAL A 283 8.40 11.31 -17.42
N ASP A 284 7.65 10.36 -17.98
CA ASP A 284 6.30 10.04 -17.52
C ASP A 284 6.31 9.46 -16.09
N VAL A 285 7.25 8.56 -15.80
CA VAL A 285 7.43 7.98 -14.46
C VAL A 285 7.76 9.06 -13.43
N PHE A 286 8.66 10.00 -13.76
CA PHE A 286 8.99 11.13 -12.89
C PHE A 286 7.76 12.00 -12.62
N LYS A 287 6.98 12.30 -13.67
CA LYS A 287 5.76 13.10 -13.57
C LYS A 287 4.72 12.44 -12.66
N ASP A 288 4.50 11.14 -12.81
CA ASP A 288 3.56 10.39 -11.98
C ASP A 288 4.06 10.34 -10.52
N THR A 289 5.34 10.09 -10.30
CA THR A 289 5.95 10.06 -8.96
C THR A 289 5.75 11.38 -8.21
N ILE A 290 6.04 12.53 -8.85
CA ILE A 290 5.86 13.84 -8.22
C ILE A 290 4.40 14.15 -7.93
N ARG A 291 3.49 13.77 -8.85
CA ARG A 291 2.05 13.94 -8.63
C ARG A 291 1.62 13.16 -7.39
N ASP A 292 2.08 11.93 -7.24
CA ASP A 292 1.67 11.06 -6.13
C ASP A 292 2.24 11.57 -4.79
N LEU A 293 3.50 12.03 -4.77
CA LEU A 293 4.12 12.64 -3.59
C LEU A 293 3.48 13.96 -3.16
N SER A 294 3.08 14.79 -4.13
CA SER A 294 2.43 16.09 -3.87
C SER A 294 1.03 15.95 -3.26
N ASN A 295 0.48 14.74 -3.29
CA ASN A 295 -0.90 14.44 -2.96
C ASN A 295 -1.03 13.59 -1.69
N VAL A 296 0.03 13.46 -0.89
CA VAL A 296 0.01 12.65 0.34
C VAL A 296 -0.92 13.27 1.39
N VAL A 297 -1.87 12.48 1.87
CA VAL A 297 -2.83 12.80 2.93
C VAL A 297 -2.38 12.22 4.25
N ALA A 298 -2.01 10.94 4.25
CA ALA A 298 -1.56 10.23 5.44
C ALA A 298 -0.18 9.62 5.18
N ARG A 299 0.73 9.78 6.13
CA ARG A 299 2.05 9.14 6.18
C ARG A 299 1.96 7.92 7.08
N GLU A 300 2.81 6.93 6.81
CA GLU A 300 3.00 5.77 7.70
C GLU A 300 1.71 5.03 8.07
N LEU A 301 0.84 4.78 7.08
CA LEU A 301 -0.35 4.00 7.34
C LEU A 301 0.02 2.64 7.92
N THR A 302 -0.61 2.29 9.03
CA THR A 302 -0.49 0.99 9.68
C THR A 302 -1.87 0.35 9.77
N LEU A 303 -1.97 -0.90 9.32
CA LEU A 303 -3.12 -1.75 9.56
C LEU A 303 -2.90 -2.56 10.83
N SER A 304 -3.85 -2.52 11.75
CA SER A 304 -3.95 -3.43 12.89
C SER A 304 -5.18 -4.32 12.71
N MET A 305 -5.02 -5.62 12.95
CA MET A 305 -6.08 -6.60 12.84
C MET A 305 -6.37 -7.19 14.21
N ASN A 306 -7.57 -7.01 14.72
CA ASN A 306 -8.02 -7.69 15.93
C ASN A 306 -8.93 -8.84 15.51
N LEU A 307 -8.44 -10.08 15.63
CA LEU A 307 -9.14 -11.29 15.22
C LEU A 307 -9.88 -11.91 16.40
N THR A 308 -11.10 -12.39 16.19
CA THR A 308 -11.83 -13.14 17.22
C THR A 308 -11.37 -14.60 17.28
N THR A 309 -11.70 -15.28 18.38
CA THR A 309 -11.33 -16.69 18.59
C THR A 309 -11.84 -17.56 17.43
N GLY A 310 -10.96 -18.41 16.88
CA GLY A 310 -11.31 -19.28 15.75
C GLY A 310 -11.08 -18.65 14.37
N VAL A 311 -10.68 -17.38 14.30
CA VAL A 311 -10.24 -16.71 13.08
C VAL A 311 -8.71 -16.61 13.08
N SER A 312 -8.07 -16.96 11.96
CA SER A 312 -6.63 -16.80 11.78
C SER A 312 -6.29 -16.18 10.42
N PHE A 313 -5.31 -15.28 10.42
CA PHE A 313 -4.79 -14.66 9.20
C PHE A 313 -3.89 -15.64 8.45
N LYS A 314 -4.14 -15.85 7.15
CA LYS A 314 -3.33 -16.73 6.31
C LYS A 314 -2.29 -15.96 5.52
N GLU A 315 -2.73 -14.98 4.74
CA GLU A 315 -1.87 -14.09 3.95
C GLU A 315 -2.63 -12.86 3.48
N GLY A 316 -1.90 -11.82 3.06
CA GLY A 316 -2.48 -10.58 2.58
C GLY A 316 -1.61 -9.93 1.52
N PHE A 317 -2.26 -9.27 0.57
CA PHE A 317 -1.62 -8.55 -0.52
C PHE A 317 -2.25 -7.17 -0.67
N GLN A 318 -1.42 -6.14 -0.82
CA GLN A 318 -1.88 -4.90 -1.42
C GLN A 318 -2.02 -5.16 -2.92
N ILE A 319 -3.14 -4.78 -3.52
CA ILE A 319 -3.41 -4.93 -4.95
C ILE A 319 -3.27 -3.58 -5.66
N THR A 320 -3.68 -2.49 -5.02
CA THR A 320 -3.53 -1.10 -5.52
C THR A 320 -2.67 -0.30 -4.54
N PRO A 321 -1.71 0.52 -5.00
CA PRO A 321 -1.40 0.84 -6.41
C PRO A 321 -0.65 -0.27 -7.18
N HIS A 322 0.08 -1.13 -6.47
CA HIS A 322 0.78 -2.26 -7.05
C HIS A 322 0.59 -3.51 -6.18
N ILE A 323 0.63 -4.68 -6.82
CA ILE A 323 0.57 -5.98 -6.16
C ILE A 323 1.86 -6.19 -5.38
N GLN A 324 1.73 -6.30 -4.07
CA GLN A 324 2.81 -6.65 -3.16
C GLN A 324 2.27 -7.44 -1.97
N ARG A 325 3.07 -8.38 -1.45
CA ARG A 325 2.74 -9.10 -0.22
C ARG A 325 2.83 -8.14 0.96
N ILE A 326 1.86 -8.24 1.88
CA ILE A 326 1.87 -7.48 3.13
C ILE A 326 2.58 -8.31 4.18
N GLU A 327 3.63 -7.75 4.77
CA GLU A 327 4.25 -8.35 5.95
C GLU A 327 3.44 -7.99 7.21
N VAL A 328 2.90 -9.01 7.85
CA VAL A 328 2.17 -8.87 9.12
C VAL A 328 3.06 -9.35 10.25
N ARG A 329 3.38 -8.46 11.20
CA ARG A 329 4.12 -8.77 12.43
C ARG A 329 3.26 -8.38 13.63
N ALA A 330 3.01 -9.33 14.53
CA ALA A 330 2.14 -9.12 15.70
C ALA A 330 0.79 -8.48 15.34
N GLU A 331 0.13 -9.01 14.31
CA GLU A 331 -1.17 -8.55 13.79
C GLU A 331 -1.19 -7.10 13.25
N LYS A 332 -0.01 -6.52 13.01
CA LYS A 332 0.16 -5.20 12.39
C LYS A 332 0.92 -5.28 11.08
N ALA A 333 0.57 -4.40 10.15
CA ALA A 333 1.22 -4.26 8.86
C ALA A 333 1.46 -2.79 8.50
N LEU A 334 2.66 -2.47 8.03
CA LEU A 334 2.99 -1.16 7.47
C LEU A 334 2.54 -1.11 6.00
N LEU A 335 1.78 -0.07 5.64
CA LEU A 335 1.22 0.12 4.31
C LEU A 335 1.83 1.31 3.56
N GLY A 336 2.67 2.12 4.23
CA GLY A 336 3.29 3.31 3.64
C GLY A 336 2.31 4.50 3.48
N PRO A 337 2.61 5.49 2.63
CA PRO A 337 1.78 6.70 2.51
C PRO A 337 0.48 6.48 1.72
N LEU A 338 -0.53 7.31 2.01
CA LEU A 338 -1.80 7.40 1.29
C LEU A 338 -1.87 8.73 0.54
N GLY A 339 -2.08 8.68 -0.78
CA GLY A 339 -2.27 9.87 -1.62
C GLY A 339 -3.73 10.16 -1.96
N THR A 340 -4.04 11.37 -2.42
CA THR A 340 -5.36 11.77 -2.96
C THR A 340 -5.68 11.15 -4.33
N GLY A 341 -4.65 10.75 -5.09
CA GLY A 341 -4.83 10.21 -6.45
C GLY A 341 -5.28 8.75 -6.50
N HIS A 342 -4.72 7.90 -5.63
CA HIS A 342 -5.01 6.47 -5.60
C HIS A 342 -5.15 6.00 -4.15
N GLY A 343 -6.30 5.40 -3.83
CA GLY A 343 -6.48 4.64 -2.60
C GLY A 343 -5.65 3.36 -2.59
N LYS A 344 -5.57 2.72 -1.44
CA LYS A 344 -4.99 1.38 -1.30
C LYS A 344 -6.11 0.35 -1.25
N THR A 345 -5.94 -0.74 -1.97
CA THR A 345 -6.84 -1.89 -1.88
C THR A 345 -6.04 -3.08 -1.42
N LEU A 346 -6.44 -3.69 -0.31
CA LEU A 346 -5.82 -4.90 0.23
C LEU A 346 -6.76 -6.08 0.06
N LEU A 347 -6.23 -7.23 -0.36
CA LEU A 347 -6.94 -8.50 -0.37
C LEU A 347 -6.27 -9.41 0.67
N MET A 348 -7.03 -9.83 1.67
CA MET A 348 -6.56 -10.65 2.77
C MET A 348 -7.34 -11.96 2.83
N GLU A 349 -6.63 -13.06 3.04
CA GLU A 349 -7.20 -14.38 3.26
C GLU A 349 -7.14 -14.74 4.75
N PHE A 350 -8.28 -15.16 5.28
CA PHE A 350 -8.43 -15.67 6.62
C PHE A 350 -8.94 -17.11 6.59
N ARG A 351 -8.64 -17.84 7.66
CA ARG A 351 -9.23 -19.13 7.97
C ARG A 351 -10.17 -18.98 9.14
N VAL A 352 -11.42 -19.38 8.93
CA VAL A 352 -12.48 -19.31 9.93
C VAL A 352 -12.86 -20.73 10.30
N ARG A 353 -12.71 -21.08 11.57
CA ARG A 353 -13.10 -22.39 12.09
C ARG A 353 -14.62 -22.48 12.24
N ALA A 354 -15.14 -23.70 12.15
CA ALA A 354 -16.51 -23.98 12.52
C ALA A 354 -16.80 -23.51 13.95
N GLU A 355 -17.93 -22.83 14.10
CA GLU A 355 -18.50 -22.42 15.37
C GLU A 355 -19.71 -23.29 15.68
N SER A 356 -19.93 -23.60 16.96
CA SER A 356 -21.06 -24.44 17.37
C SER A 356 -22.39 -23.68 17.38
N SER A 357 -22.32 -22.37 17.49
CA SER A 357 -23.50 -21.50 17.54
C SER A 357 -23.80 -20.88 16.19
N LEU A 358 -25.10 -20.86 15.87
CA LEU A 358 -25.65 -20.20 14.71
C LEU A 358 -25.85 -18.72 15.01
N GLY A 359 -25.72 -17.86 14.00
CA GLY A 359 -25.95 -16.43 14.13
C GLY A 359 -24.84 -15.56 13.53
N GLU A 360 -25.07 -14.25 13.56
CA GLU A 360 -24.07 -13.27 13.14
C GLU A 360 -23.02 -13.07 14.23
N LYS A 361 -21.75 -13.19 13.84
CA LYS A 361 -20.60 -12.98 14.70
C LYS A 361 -19.63 -11.98 14.10
N ARG A 362 -19.02 -11.16 14.93
CA ARG A 362 -17.83 -10.38 14.53
C ARG A 362 -16.66 -11.34 14.36
N LEU A 363 -16.08 -11.36 13.16
CA LEU A 363 -14.90 -12.17 12.85
C LEU A 363 -13.61 -11.41 13.16
N MET A 364 -13.62 -10.10 12.90
CA MET A 364 -12.45 -9.25 13.09
C MET A 364 -12.84 -7.77 13.10
N ARG A 365 -11.97 -6.96 13.73
CA ARG A 365 -11.90 -5.52 13.56
C ARG A 365 -10.62 -5.16 12.82
N LEU A 366 -10.75 -4.39 11.75
CA LEU A 366 -9.62 -3.88 10.98
C LEU A 366 -9.50 -2.38 11.27
N THR A 367 -8.35 -1.96 11.78
CA THR A 367 -8.08 -0.55 12.13
C THR A 367 -6.92 -0.03 11.29
N ILE A 368 -7.14 1.09 10.61
CA ILE A 368 -6.08 1.87 9.98
C ILE A 368 -5.76 3.05 10.87
N ASP A 369 -4.47 3.29 11.08
CA ASP A 369 -3.94 4.50 11.72
C ASP A 369 -2.83 5.05 10.82
N GLY A 370 -2.63 6.37 10.83
CA GLY A 370 -1.51 7.01 10.15
C GLY A 370 -1.30 8.43 10.66
N ASP A 371 -0.21 9.06 10.22
CA ASP A 371 0.06 10.45 10.52
C ASP A 371 -0.57 11.34 9.42
N VAL A 372 -1.43 12.29 9.78
CA VAL A 372 -2.15 13.16 8.84
C VAL A 372 -1.73 14.62 9.06
N PRO A 373 -0.63 15.08 8.44
CA PRO A 373 -0.07 16.40 8.71
C PRO A 373 -1.03 17.51 8.29
N GLY A 374 -1.09 18.58 9.07
CA GLY A 374 -1.93 19.74 8.77
C GLY A 374 -3.43 19.51 9.02
N GLN A 375 -3.85 18.33 9.49
CA GLN A 375 -5.25 18.00 9.78
C GLN A 375 -5.50 17.75 11.28
N ALA A 376 -5.02 18.65 12.15
CA ALA A 376 -5.15 18.50 13.62
C ALA A 376 -6.62 18.36 14.11
N ASN A 377 -7.58 18.77 13.29
CA ASN A 377 -9.02 18.68 13.58
C ASN A 377 -9.69 17.42 13.02
N ARG A 378 -8.94 16.45 12.49
CA ARG A 378 -9.48 15.16 12.02
C ARG A 378 -8.88 14.00 12.77
N ARG A 379 -9.61 12.87 12.81
CA ARG A 379 -9.02 11.60 13.27
C ARG A 379 -8.02 11.13 12.24
N ASN A 380 -6.92 10.61 12.74
CA ASN A 380 -5.83 10.04 11.97
C ASN A 380 -5.96 8.51 11.85
N TRP A 381 -7.04 7.95 12.39
CA TRP A 381 -7.39 6.54 12.35
C TRP A 381 -8.85 6.32 11.95
N GLU A 382 -9.17 5.12 11.47
CA GLU A 382 -10.52 4.64 11.17
C GLU A 382 -10.57 3.11 11.35
N TRP A 383 -11.73 2.55 11.72
CA TRP A 383 -11.90 1.09 11.82
C TRP A 383 -13.14 0.59 11.10
N THR A 384 -13.16 -0.70 10.80
CA THR A 384 -14.34 -1.39 10.30
C THR A 384 -14.40 -2.79 10.89
N ASP A 385 -15.61 -3.21 11.27
CA ASP A 385 -15.88 -4.56 11.75
C ASP A 385 -16.34 -5.43 10.59
N VAL A 386 -15.80 -6.65 10.51
CA VAL A 386 -16.22 -7.64 9.52
C VAL A 386 -16.96 -8.75 10.25
N PHE A 387 -18.19 -9.00 9.81
CA PHE A 387 -19.08 -9.99 10.39
C PHE A 387 -19.24 -11.20 9.46
N GLY A 388 -19.61 -12.33 10.03
CA GLY A 388 -20.03 -13.53 9.32
C GLY A 388 -21.21 -14.19 10.01
N HIS A 389 -22.13 -14.73 9.23
CA HIS A 389 -23.36 -15.35 9.69
C HIS A 389 -23.24 -16.88 9.62
N PHE A 390 -23.10 -17.53 10.76
CA PHE A 390 -22.94 -18.98 10.87
C PHE A 390 -24.28 -19.71 10.71
N VAL A 391 -24.33 -20.61 9.74
CA VAL A 391 -25.52 -21.40 9.38
C VAL A 391 -25.16 -22.90 9.31
N ALA A 392 -26.13 -23.76 9.61
CA ALA A 392 -25.93 -25.22 9.54
C ALA A 392 -25.83 -25.72 8.09
N SER A 393 -26.61 -25.12 7.20
CA SER A 393 -26.60 -25.33 5.76
C SER A 393 -27.02 -24.04 5.07
N HIS A 394 -26.58 -23.87 3.82
CA HIS A 394 -27.00 -22.77 2.97
C HIS A 394 -27.49 -23.32 1.63
N GLU A 395 -28.78 -23.17 1.35
CA GLU A 395 -29.39 -23.53 0.07
C GLU A 395 -29.39 -22.29 -0.84
N GLY A 396 -28.25 -22.04 -1.47
CA GLY A 396 -28.05 -20.88 -2.34
C GLY A 396 -26.64 -20.85 -2.90
N ASN A 397 -26.48 -20.33 -4.11
CA ASN A 397 -25.16 -20.12 -4.66
C ASN A 397 -24.56 -18.89 -3.96
N VAL A 398 -23.44 -19.06 -3.26
CA VAL A 398 -22.76 -17.97 -2.58
C VAL A 398 -22.15 -17.05 -3.63
N GLU A 399 -22.78 -15.91 -3.88
CA GLU A 399 -22.30 -14.95 -4.87
C GLU A 399 -21.11 -14.16 -4.28
N ILE A 400 -19.92 -14.43 -4.83
CA ILE A 400 -18.70 -13.70 -4.44
C ILE A 400 -18.68 -12.36 -5.17
N PRO A 401 -18.44 -11.22 -4.47
CA PRO A 401 -18.33 -9.92 -5.11
C PRO A 401 -17.33 -9.92 -6.26
N SER A 402 -17.74 -9.39 -7.42
CA SER A 402 -16.89 -9.34 -8.63
C SER A 402 -15.54 -8.67 -8.40
N THR A 403 -15.47 -7.65 -7.53
CA THR A 403 -14.22 -6.99 -7.14
C THR A 403 -13.23 -7.95 -6.47
N ILE A 404 -13.71 -8.90 -5.66
CA ILE A 404 -12.86 -9.94 -5.05
C ILE A 404 -12.43 -10.95 -6.10
N VAL A 405 -13.33 -11.38 -6.98
CA VAL A 405 -13.00 -12.30 -8.08
C VAL A 405 -11.93 -11.71 -8.99
N THR A 406 -12.05 -10.43 -9.38
CA THR A 406 -11.05 -9.71 -10.17
C THR A 406 -9.72 -9.61 -9.44
N ALA A 407 -9.73 -9.27 -8.14
CA ALA A 407 -8.51 -9.20 -7.33
C ALA A 407 -7.81 -10.57 -7.22
N LEU A 408 -8.56 -11.64 -6.96
CA LEU A 408 -8.06 -13.01 -6.93
C LEU A 408 -7.49 -13.45 -8.28
N GLY A 409 -8.16 -13.10 -9.39
CA GLY A 409 -7.71 -13.44 -10.74
C GLY A 409 -6.32 -12.87 -11.05
N LYS A 410 -6.06 -11.63 -10.66
CA LYS A 410 -4.74 -11.00 -10.80
C LYS A 410 -3.72 -11.55 -9.82
N LEU A 411 -4.12 -11.77 -8.57
CA LEU A 411 -3.24 -12.35 -7.57
C LEU A 411 -2.79 -13.74 -8.02
N ALA A 412 -3.66 -14.50 -8.68
CA ALA A 412 -3.30 -15.77 -9.30
C ALA A 412 -2.23 -15.61 -10.40
N ILE A 413 -2.33 -14.59 -11.25
CA ILE A 413 -1.30 -14.28 -12.27
C ILE A 413 0.03 -13.91 -11.59
N PHE A 414 0.00 -13.05 -10.58
CA PHE A 414 1.17 -12.66 -9.80
C PHE A 414 1.84 -13.88 -9.15
N LYS A 415 1.07 -14.72 -8.45
CA LYS A 415 1.58 -15.95 -7.83
C LYS A 415 2.09 -16.96 -8.86
N MET A 416 1.46 -17.07 -10.03
CA MET A 416 1.96 -17.91 -11.14
C MET A 416 3.32 -17.42 -11.63
N GLN A 417 3.49 -16.11 -11.74
CA GLN A 417 4.77 -15.50 -12.10
C GLN A 417 5.85 -15.84 -11.07
N GLU A 418 5.59 -15.64 -9.77
CA GLU A 418 6.54 -16.01 -8.70
C GLU A 418 6.91 -17.50 -8.79
N LYS A 419 5.89 -18.36 -8.93
CA LYS A 419 6.09 -19.80 -9.01
C LYS A 419 6.87 -20.23 -10.25
N ALA A 420 6.67 -19.59 -11.38
CA ALA A 420 7.45 -19.86 -12.59
C ALA A 420 8.93 -19.53 -12.39
N MET A 421 9.25 -18.45 -11.65
CA MET A 421 10.63 -18.11 -11.31
C MET A 421 11.24 -19.11 -10.32
N GLU A 422 10.49 -19.53 -9.30
CA GLU A 422 10.94 -20.57 -8.36
C GLU A 422 11.22 -21.91 -9.07
N ASP A 423 10.35 -22.30 -10.00
CA ASP A 423 10.51 -23.54 -10.77
C ASP A 423 11.77 -23.44 -11.65
N LEU A 424 12.04 -22.28 -12.25
CA LEU A 424 13.26 -22.02 -13.00
C LEU A 424 14.53 -22.12 -12.14
N GLU A 425 14.52 -21.50 -10.95
CA GLU A 425 15.63 -21.58 -9.98
C GLU A 425 15.92 -23.03 -9.54
N LYS A 426 14.90 -23.89 -9.53
CA LYS A 426 15.01 -25.33 -9.27
C LYS A 426 15.37 -26.16 -10.50
N GLY A 427 15.60 -25.53 -11.65
CA GLY A 427 15.89 -26.20 -12.93
C GLY A 427 14.67 -26.89 -13.57
N GLN A 428 13.45 -26.63 -13.10
CA GLN A 428 12.21 -27.22 -13.60
C GLN A 428 11.67 -26.46 -14.82
N VAL A 429 12.46 -26.43 -15.91
CA VAL A 429 12.19 -25.65 -17.14
C VAL A 429 10.80 -25.93 -17.74
N ASN A 430 10.38 -27.20 -17.79
CA ASN A 430 9.08 -27.58 -18.35
C ASN A 430 7.91 -27.03 -17.54
N ALA A 431 7.99 -27.08 -16.21
CA ALA A 431 6.96 -26.56 -15.33
C ALA A 431 6.88 -25.04 -15.41
N ALA A 432 8.04 -24.36 -15.42
CA ALA A 432 8.11 -22.91 -15.60
C ALA A 432 7.53 -22.47 -16.96
N THR A 433 7.85 -23.17 -18.05
CA THR A 433 7.28 -22.93 -19.39
C THR A 433 5.75 -23.01 -19.38
N GLN A 434 5.20 -24.13 -18.87
CA GLN A 434 3.75 -24.34 -18.84
C GLN A 434 3.02 -23.28 -17.98
N ARG A 435 3.63 -22.84 -16.88
CA ARG A 435 3.09 -21.73 -16.06
C ARG A 435 3.08 -20.42 -16.82
N LEU A 436 4.15 -20.09 -17.55
CA LEU A 436 4.20 -18.85 -18.35
C LEU A 436 3.15 -18.84 -19.46
N GLU A 437 2.92 -19.98 -20.14
CA GLU A 437 1.85 -20.12 -21.15
C GLU A 437 0.44 -19.97 -20.54
N THR A 438 0.23 -20.60 -19.38
CA THR A 438 -1.03 -20.47 -18.63
C THR A 438 -1.26 -19.03 -18.18
N MET A 439 -0.20 -18.38 -17.68
CA MET A 439 -0.22 -16.99 -17.25
C MET A 439 -0.55 -16.05 -18.43
N ALA A 440 0.06 -16.27 -19.59
CA ALA A 440 -0.22 -15.49 -20.80
C ALA A 440 -1.68 -15.60 -21.23
N THR A 441 -2.25 -16.81 -21.19
CA THR A 441 -3.68 -17.03 -21.49
C THR A 441 -4.58 -16.24 -20.54
N ARG A 442 -4.27 -16.22 -19.24
CA ARG A 442 -5.02 -15.43 -18.25
C ARG A 442 -4.85 -13.93 -18.45
N LEU A 443 -3.65 -13.46 -18.82
CA LEU A 443 -3.39 -12.07 -19.13
C LEU A 443 -4.21 -11.60 -20.34
N LEU A 444 -4.34 -12.42 -21.40
CA LEU A 444 -5.21 -12.13 -22.54
C LEU A 444 -6.67 -11.97 -22.12
N ASN A 445 -7.17 -12.85 -21.25
CA ASN A 445 -8.54 -12.78 -20.73
C ASN A 445 -8.80 -11.51 -19.90
N LEU A 446 -7.75 -10.92 -19.31
CA LEU A 446 -7.82 -9.64 -18.59
C LEU A 446 -7.55 -8.41 -19.49
N GLY A 447 -7.27 -8.60 -20.79
CA GLY A 447 -6.95 -7.53 -21.72
C GLY A 447 -5.50 -7.02 -21.65
N GLU A 448 -4.61 -7.71 -20.94
CA GLU A 448 -3.19 -7.36 -20.79
C GLU A 448 -2.34 -7.92 -21.93
N THR A 449 -2.61 -7.47 -23.15
CA THR A 449 -2.07 -8.03 -24.40
C THR A 449 -0.54 -7.92 -24.52
N ASP A 450 0.04 -6.78 -24.14
CA ASP A 450 1.49 -6.57 -24.22
C ASP A 450 2.25 -7.47 -23.23
N LEU A 451 1.72 -7.64 -22.03
CA LEU A 451 2.31 -8.50 -21.01
C LEU A 451 2.12 -9.98 -21.37
N ALA A 452 0.96 -10.36 -21.91
CA ALA A 452 0.72 -11.70 -22.42
C ALA A 452 1.69 -12.07 -23.55
N ARG A 453 1.92 -11.14 -24.49
CA ARG A 453 2.89 -11.34 -25.58
C ARG A 453 4.30 -11.54 -25.04
N ALA A 454 4.72 -10.71 -24.06
CA ALA A 454 6.02 -10.88 -23.41
C ALA A 454 6.13 -12.25 -22.74
N ALA A 455 5.10 -12.70 -22.02
CA ALA A 455 5.07 -14.01 -21.39
C ALA A 455 5.16 -15.18 -22.39
N LEU A 456 4.47 -15.11 -23.54
CA LEU A 456 4.57 -16.14 -24.59
C LEU A 456 5.94 -16.18 -25.27
N LEU A 457 6.52 -15.02 -25.56
CA LEU A 457 7.86 -14.93 -26.15
C LEU A 457 8.90 -15.57 -25.23
N GLU A 458 8.83 -15.25 -23.94
CA GLU A 458 9.72 -15.81 -22.93
C GLU A 458 9.46 -17.29 -22.64
N ALA A 459 8.21 -17.75 -22.65
CA ALA A 459 7.91 -19.19 -22.56
C ALA A 459 8.55 -19.97 -23.73
N GLY A 460 8.42 -19.45 -24.96
CA GLY A 460 9.05 -20.06 -26.13
C GLY A 460 10.58 -20.02 -26.10
N ARG A 461 11.18 -18.95 -25.55
CA ARG A 461 12.63 -18.87 -25.33
C ARG A 461 13.08 -19.87 -24.27
N LEU A 462 12.38 -19.93 -23.14
CA LEU A 462 12.67 -20.82 -22.03
C LEU A 462 12.63 -22.29 -22.48
N ALA A 463 11.63 -22.67 -23.27
CA ALA A 463 11.52 -24.02 -23.83
C ALA A 463 12.70 -24.41 -24.75
N ARG A 464 13.30 -23.43 -25.46
CA ARG A 464 14.41 -23.68 -26.40
C ARG A 464 15.79 -23.60 -25.75
N THR A 465 15.96 -22.66 -24.83
CA THR A 465 17.29 -22.28 -24.31
C THR A 465 17.51 -22.69 -22.86
N GLY A 466 16.45 -23.06 -22.14
CA GLY A 466 16.49 -23.35 -20.71
C GLY A 466 16.50 -22.11 -19.83
N ASP A 467 16.47 -20.89 -20.40
CA ASP A 467 16.55 -19.64 -19.63
C ASP A 467 15.69 -18.51 -20.22
N LEU A 468 15.35 -17.54 -19.38
CA LEU A 468 14.65 -16.31 -19.74
C LEU A 468 15.63 -15.22 -20.20
N SER A 469 15.15 -14.24 -20.94
CA SER A 469 15.93 -13.01 -21.13
C SER A 469 15.86 -12.13 -19.87
N ALA A 470 16.94 -11.40 -19.55
CA ALA A 470 16.95 -10.49 -18.40
C ALA A 470 15.85 -9.41 -18.51
N GLU A 471 15.67 -8.86 -19.71
CA GLU A 471 14.60 -7.89 -20.00
C GLU A 471 13.21 -8.50 -19.86
N GLY A 472 12.99 -9.70 -20.41
CA GLY A 472 11.72 -10.42 -20.35
C GLY A 472 11.35 -10.82 -18.92
N ARG A 473 12.32 -11.29 -18.13
CA ARG A 473 12.15 -11.60 -16.69
C ARG A 473 11.66 -10.36 -15.93
N LYS A 474 12.32 -9.21 -16.09
CA LYS A 474 11.91 -7.94 -15.47
C LYS A 474 10.54 -7.49 -15.95
N LYS A 475 10.32 -7.49 -17.27
CA LYS A 475 9.03 -7.08 -17.85
C LYS A 475 7.87 -7.89 -17.31
N ILE A 476 8.02 -9.20 -17.18
CA ILE A 476 7.03 -10.09 -16.60
C ILE A 476 6.83 -9.77 -15.10
N LYS A 477 7.91 -9.72 -14.31
CA LYS A 477 7.88 -9.46 -12.86
C LYS A 477 7.20 -8.12 -12.51
N TYR A 478 7.64 -7.03 -13.12
CA TYR A 478 7.08 -5.70 -12.82
C TYR A 478 5.73 -5.45 -13.52
N GLY A 479 5.50 -6.09 -14.67
CA GLY A 479 4.22 -6.02 -15.36
C GLY A 479 3.09 -6.65 -14.56
N THR A 480 3.31 -7.81 -13.95
CA THR A 480 2.29 -8.47 -13.11
C THR A 480 2.04 -7.73 -11.80
N ARG A 481 3.02 -6.97 -11.28
CA ARG A 481 2.82 -6.07 -10.12
C ARG A 481 1.89 -4.89 -10.42
N SER A 482 1.85 -4.41 -11.66
CA SER A 482 1.12 -3.17 -12.03
C SER A 482 -0.26 -3.41 -12.66
N LEU A 483 -0.87 -4.57 -12.41
CA LEU A 483 -2.19 -4.91 -12.95
C LEU A 483 -3.31 -4.05 -12.31
N SER A 484 -3.97 -3.18 -13.09
CA SER A 484 -5.03 -2.24 -12.64
C SER A 484 -6.35 -2.94 -12.28
N ILE A 485 -7.02 -2.58 -11.16
CA ILE A 485 -8.30 -3.21 -10.70
C ILE A 485 -9.48 -2.74 -11.54
N LEU A 486 -9.38 -1.55 -12.10
CA LEU A 486 -10.37 -1.04 -13.03
C LEU A 486 -10.17 -1.71 -14.39
N PRO A 487 -11.24 -2.15 -15.06
CA PRO A 487 -11.16 -2.54 -16.46
C PRO A 487 -10.47 -1.43 -17.23
N LYS A 488 -9.43 -1.74 -18.01
CA LYS A 488 -8.92 -0.77 -18.99
C LYS A 488 -10.08 -0.46 -19.92
N GLU A 489 -10.50 0.81 -19.98
CA GLU A 489 -11.46 1.23 -20.99
C GLU A 489 -10.88 0.79 -22.34
N VAL A 490 -11.61 -0.10 -23.02
CA VAL A 490 -11.29 -0.44 -24.40
C VAL A 490 -11.56 0.85 -25.17
N ASN A 491 -10.51 1.63 -25.44
CA ASN A 491 -10.57 2.65 -26.47
C ASN A 491 -10.97 1.94 -27.75
N ARG A 492 -12.25 2.05 -28.09
CA ARG A 492 -12.76 1.74 -29.42
C ARG A 492 -12.34 2.92 -30.28
N ASP A 493 -11.13 2.83 -30.84
CA ASP A 493 -10.79 3.57 -32.05
C ASP A 493 -11.57 3.01 -33.24
#